data_AF-A0A919DLD6-F1
#
_entry.id   AF-A0A919DLD6-F1
#
_cell.length_a   1.000
_cell.length_b   1.000
_cell.length_c   1.000
_cell.angle_alpha   90.00
_cell.angle_beta   90.00
_cell.angle_gamma   90.00
#
_symmetry.space_group_name_H-M   'P 1'
#
loop_
_entity.id
_entity.type
_entity.pdbx_description
1 polymer ?
#
loop_
_entity_poly.entity_id
_entity_poly.type
_entity_poly.pdbx_seq_one_letter_code
_entity_poly.pdbx_strand_id
1 'polypeptide(L)'
;MKRPFLRRCSHSPADMLSPEDQSVVDQFRAMLTAVRNPAPWSPGLALDVAVRVGPFIERAHPRPGDDHGPDMIAVALAHPDTPHANAYLHGRQLGYTERGWLRCPTTAILGTWQPGYTMLTHAAAGLPLPHDIGMEPAHYGVHVEARRSDNTGYTLLRLGPYPQTWLASRDADCLNTELEGRAALVLPGFTVTAKDAVFHVSDYDNYTDPHGTDVTALLAHALAEVSA
;
A
#
# COMPACT_ATOMS: atom_id res chain seq x y z
N MET A 1 -51.27 59.60 6.75
CA MET A 1 -50.55 58.42 6.25
C MET A 1 -49.06 58.71 6.23
N LYS A 2 -48.26 58.07 7.09
CA LYS A 2 -46.79 58.18 7.09
C LYS A 2 -46.22 57.15 6.12
N ARG A 3 -45.40 57.58 5.16
CA ARG A 3 -44.72 56.72 4.19
C ARG A 3 -43.72 55.79 4.92
N PRO A 4 -43.66 54.48 4.62
CA PRO A 4 -42.61 53.63 5.15
C PRO A 4 -41.29 54.00 4.48
N PHE A 5 -40.29 54.35 5.29
CA PHE A 5 -38.91 54.50 4.83
C PHE A 5 -38.43 53.15 4.31
N LEU A 6 -38.04 53.09 3.04
CA LEU A 6 -37.24 52.00 2.51
C LEU A 6 -35.91 51.99 3.30
N ARG A 7 -35.74 51.00 4.18
CA ARG A 7 -34.45 50.71 4.80
C ARG A 7 -33.47 50.41 3.65
N ARG A 8 -32.50 51.30 3.42
CA ARG A 8 -31.28 50.93 2.69
C ARG A 8 -30.66 49.76 3.44
N CYS A 9 -30.43 48.65 2.76
CA CYS A 9 -29.47 47.66 3.23
C CYS A 9 -28.12 48.38 3.35
N SER A 10 -27.67 48.62 4.57
CA SER A 10 -26.33 49.07 4.85
C SER A 10 -25.37 47.95 4.42
N HIS A 11 -24.53 48.20 3.42
CA HIS A 11 -23.29 47.45 3.26
C HIS A 11 -22.42 47.77 4.48
N SER A 12 -22.49 46.94 5.50
CA SER A 12 -21.52 46.97 6.58
C SER A 12 -20.16 46.61 5.97
N PRO A 13 -19.08 47.35 6.25
CA PRO A 13 -17.71 46.94 5.93
C PRO A 13 -17.24 45.84 6.91
N ALA A 14 -18.10 44.85 7.18
CA ALA A 14 -17.97 43.87 8.26
C ALA A 14 -18.19 42.41 7.79
N ASP A 15 -17.98 42.14 6.50
CA ASP A 15 -17.91 40.77 5.94
C ASP A 15 -16.46 40.35 5.69
N MET A 16 -15.55 40.66 6.61
CA MET A 16 -14.30 39.91 6.66
C MET A 16 -14.61 38.60 7.39
N LEU A 17 -14.59 37.50 6.63
CA LEU A 17 -14.61 36.15 7.19
C LEU A 17 -13.60 36.07 8.34
N SER A 18 -13.96 35.36 9.41
CA SER A 18 -12.98 35.05 10.44
C SER A 18 -11.80 34.29 9.80
N PRO A 19 -10.59 34.35 10.39
CA PRO A 19 -9.46 33.55 9.89
C PRO A 19 -9.78 32.05 9.78
N GLU A 20 -10.64 31.54 10.66
CA GLU A 20 -11.12 30.15 10.64
C GLU A 20 -12.03 29.87 9.44
N ASP A 21 -13.02 30.74 9.19
CA ASP A 21 -13.91 30.61 8.04
C ASP A 21 -13.15 30.75 6.72
N GLN A 22 -12.18 31.67 6.67
CA GLN A 22 -11.31 31.87 5.51
C GLN A 22 -10.47 30.61 5.22
N SER A 23 -9.93 29.97 6.26
CA SER A 23 -9.21 28.69 6.14
C SER A 23 -10.10 27.58 5.56
N VAL A 24 -11.36 27.47 6.00
CA VAL A 24 -12.29 26.47 5.46
C VAL A 24 -12.58 26.72 3.98
N VAL A 25 -12.81 27.97 3.60
CA VAL A 25 -13.02 28.36 2.20
C VAL A 25 -11.81 28.04 1.34
N ASP A 26 -10.60 28.30 1.83
CA ASP A 26 -9.36 28.05 1.10
C ASP A 26 -9.09 26.54 0.95
N GLN A 27 -9.37 25.74 1.98
CA GLN A 27 -9.31 24.27 1.88
C GLN A 27 -10.30 23.73 0.84
N PHE A 28 -11.53 24.24 0.82
CA PHE A 28 -12.53 23.83 -0.16
C PHE A 28 -12.12 24.21 -1.59
N ARG A 29 -11.55 25.41 -1.79
CA ARG A 29 -11.01 25.85 -3.09
C ARG A 29 -9.84 25.01 -3.54
N ALA A 30 -8.93 24.65 -2.63
CA ALA A 30 -7.81 23.76 -2.90
C ALA A 30 -8.30 22.37 -3.32
N MET A 31 -9.30 21.83 -2.62
CA MET A 31 -9.94 20.57 -2.98
C MET A 31 -10.57 20.62 -4.37
N LEU A 32 -11.38 21.63 -4.68
CA LEU A 32 -11.98 21.78 -6.01
C LEU A 32 -10.92 21.90 -7.11
N THR A 33 -9.82 22.60 -6.84
CA THR A 33 -8.71 22.75 -7.79
C THR A 33 -8.04 21.41 -8.06
N ALA A 34 -7.72 20.64 -7.01
CA ALA A 34 -7.10 19.32 -7.13
C ALA A 34 -8.00 18.33 -7.89
N VAL A 35 -9.31 18.35 -7.64
CA VAL A 35 -10.26 17.46 -8.35
C VAL A 35 -10.43 17.85 -9.82
N ARG A 36 -10.51 19.15 -10.14
CA ARG A 36 -10.73 19.63 -11.51
C ARG A 36 -9.48 19.54 -12.38
N ASN A 37 -8.32 19.81 -11.79
CA ASN A 37 -7.03 19.86 -12.48
C ASN A 37 -6.02 18.98 -11.72
N PRO A 38 -6.18 17.65 -11.76
CA PRO A 38 -5.20 16.76 -11.15
C PRO A 38 -3.83 17.00 -11.78
N ALA A 39 -2.82 17.16 -10.94
CA ALA A 39 -1.44 17.26 -11.39
C ALA A 39 -1.02 15.92 -12.00
N PRO A 40 -0.39 15.92 -13.19
CA PRO A 40 -0.05 14.70 -13.88
C PRO A 40 0.96 13.90 -13.06
N TRP A 41 0.74 12.60 -12.98
CA TRP A 41 1.69 11.67 -12.41
C TRP A 41 2.43 10.93 -13.52
N SER A 42 3.72 10.69 -13.30
CA SER A 42 4.49 9.73 -14.07
C SER A 42 5.25 8.78 -13.13
N PRO A 43 5.41 7.51 -13.52
CA PRO A 43 6.16 6.56 -12.72
C PRO A 43 7.62 6.97 -12.49
N GLY A 44 8.24 6.48 -11.42
CA GLY A 44 9.65 6.69 -11.12
C GLY A 44 10.04 8.02 -10.47
N LEU A 45 9.11 8.98 -10.30
CA LEU A 45 9.41 10.28 -9.70
C LEU A 45 9.45 10.27 -8.15
N ALA A 46 9.23 9.13 -7.51
CA ALA A 46 9.16 8.99 -6.05
C ALA A 46 8.20 10.00 -5.37
N LEU A 47 7.17 10.44 -6.09
CA LEU A 47 6.12 11.31 -5.60
C LEU A 47 4.92 10.47 -5.18
N ASP A 48 4.28 10.91 -4.11
CA ASP A 48 3.02 10.32 -3.67
C ASP A 48 1.94 10.57 -4.71
N VAL A 49 1.01 9.63 -4.78
CA VAL A 49 -0.09 9.63 -5.73
C VAL A 49 -1.43 9.71 -5.01
N ALA A 50 -2.40 10.31 -5.69
CA ALA A 50 -3.80 10.29 -5.29
C ALA A 50 -4.49 9.08 -5.93
N VAL A 51 -4.93 8.13 -5.11
CA VAL A 51 -5.50 6.86 -5.55
C VAL A 51 -6.97 6.79 -5.15
N ARG A 52 -7.83 6.38 -6.09
CA ARG A 52 -9.24 6.12 -5.81
C ARG A 52 -9.40 4.85 -4.96
N VAL A 53 -10.06 4.95 -3.81
CA VAL A 53 -10.46 3.81 -2.98
C VAL A 53 -11.95 3.94 -2.69
N GLY A 54 -12.77 3.18 -3.42
CA GLY A 54 -14.22 3.34 -3.39
C GLY A 54 -14.63 4.80 -3.70
N PRO A 55 -15.45 5.45 -2.85
CA PRO A 55 -15.83 6.85 -3.04
C PRO A 55 -14.76 7.87 -2.58
N PHE A 56 -13.69 7.43 -1.93
CA PHE A 56 -12.65 8.29 -1.36
C PHE A 56 -11.39 8.34 -2.24
N ILE A 57 -10.51 9.30 -1.93
CA ILE A 57 -9.21 9.48 -2.55
C ILE A 57 -8.15 9.39 -1.45
N GLU A 58 -7.27 8.41 -1.57
CA GLU A 58 -6.21 8.15 -0.60
C GLU A 58 -4.85 8.61 -1.12
N ARG A 59 -3.99 9.02 -0.18
CA ARG A 59 -2.58 9.21 -0.44
C ARG A 59 -1.90 7.85 -0.50
N ALA A 60 -1.10 7.60 -1.53
CA ALA A 60 -0.31 6.38 -1.61
C ALA A 60 1.13 6.67 -2.03
N HIS A 61 2.06 5.95 -1.44
CA HIS A 61 3.48 5.97 -1.76
C HIS A 61 3.76 4.88 -2.81
N PRO A 62 4.21 5.21 -4.03
CA PRO A 62 4.69 4.20 -4.97
C PRO A 62 5.93 3.49 -4.42
N ARG A 63 6.05 2.18 -4.65
CA ARG A 63 7.23 1.40 -4.24
C ARG A 63 8.46 1.81 -5.06
N PRO A 64 9.58 2.20 -4.43
CA PRO A 64 10.82 2.47 -5.15
C PRO A 64 11.37 1.22 -5.84
N GLY A 65 11.83 1.36 -7.09
CA GLY A 65 12.48 0.28 -7.85
C GLY A 65 11.54 -0.80 -8.38
N ASP A 66 10.23 -0.69 -8.17
CA ASP A 66 9.23 -1.52 -8.83
C ASP A 66 9.19 -1.16 -10.32
N ASP A 67 9.11 -2.17 -11.19
CA ASP A 67 8.92 -1.94 -12.61
C ASP A 67 7.49 -1.45 -12.80
N HIS A 68 7.37 -0.19 -13.20
CA HIS A 68 6.09 0.46 -13.36
C HIS A 68 5.48 0.07 -14.70
N GLY A 69 5.01 -1.18 -14.78
CA GLY A 69 4.21 -1.65 -15.91
C GLY A 69 3.01 -0.71 -16.16
N PRO A 70 2.49 -0.66 -17.40
CA PRO A 70 1.45 0.30 -17.76
C PRO A 70 0.14 0.10 -17.00
N ASP A 71 -0.13 -1.11 -16.51
CA ASP A 71 -1.42 -1.49 -15.94
C ASP A 71 -1.45 -1.49 -14.41
N MET A 72 -0.34 -1.84 -13.74
CA MET A 72 -0.29 -2.05 -12.30
C MET A 72 1.04 -1.55 -11.72
N ILE A 73 0.97 -0.91 -10.55
CA ILE A 73 2.14 -0.54 -9.73
C ILE A 73 1.95 -1.00 -8.28
N ALA A 74 3.02 -1.19 -7.52
CA ALA A 74 2.90 -1.30 -6.07
C ALA A 74 2.83 0.06 -5.39
N VAL A 75 1.89 0.18 -4.46
CA VAL A 75 1.75 1.34 -3.58
C VAL A 75 1.53 0.92 -2.13
N ALA A 76 1.93 1.75 -1.18
CA ALA A 76 1.51 1.65 0.22
C ALA A 76 0.60 2.83 0.52
N LEU A 77 -0.59 2.58 1.09
CA LEU A 77 -1.48 3.65 1.51
C LEU A 77 -0.87 4.41 2.69
N ALA A 78 -0.98 5.73 2.65
CA ALA A 78 -0.41 6.64 3.64
C ALA A 78 -1.51 7.50 4.25
N HIS A 79 -1.39 7.77 5.54
CA HIS A 79 -2.27 8.74 6.16
C HIS A 79 -2.03 10.13 5.54
N PRO A 80 -3.06 10.95 5.28
CA PRO A 80 -2.84 12.29 4.71
C PRO A 80 -1.87 13.14 5.56
N ASP A 81 -1.96 13.04 6.90
CA ASP A 81 -1.13 13.79 7.86
C ASP A 81 0.20 13.13 8.26
N THR A 82 0.59 11.98 7.68
CA THR A 82 1.92 11.40 7.94
C THR A 82 3.00 12.25 7.29
N PRO A 83 3.72 13.04 8.10
CA PRO A 83 5.03 12.56 8.54
C PRO A 83 5.20 12.51 10.07
N HIS A 84 4.16 12.79 10.86
CA HIS A 84 4.27 12.88 12.32
C HIS A 84 4.06 11.54 13.03
N ALA A 85 4.82 11.26 14.11
CA ALA A 85 4.73 10.01 14.88
C ALA A 85 3.31 9.67 15.38
N ASN A 86 2.47 10.67 15.66
CA ASN A 86 1.05 10.47 16.00
C ASN A 86 0.23 9.92 14.82
N ALA A 87 0.57 10.27 13.59
CA ALA A 87 -0.06 9.74 12.39
C ALA A 87 0.32 8.27 12.12
N TYR A 88 1.42 7.77 12.71
CA TYR A 88 1.72 6.33 12.73
C TYR A 88 0.76 5.56 13.66
N LEU A 89 0.50 6.08 14.87
CA LEU A 89 -0.44 5.47 15.82
C LEU A 89 -1.90 5.58 15.35
N HIS A 90 -2.31 6.73 14.83
CA HIS A 90 -3.65 6.95 14.27
C HIS A 90 -3.83 6.22 12.93
N GLY A 91 -2.82 6.27 12.06
CA GLY A 91 -2.82 5.55 10.78
C GLY A 91 -2.96 4.05 10.97
N ARG A 92 -2.37 3.47 12.03
CA ARG A 92 -2.58 2.05 12.38
C ARG A 92 -4.02 1.75 12.76
N GLN A 93 -4.63 2.57 13.62
CA GLN A 93 -6.04 2.40 14.02
C GLN A 93 -7.00 2.50 12.81
N LEU A 94 -6.65 3.33 11.83
CA LEU A 94 -7.42 3.50 10.60
C LEU A 94 -6.99 2.53 9.47
N GLY A 95 -6.03 1.64 9.72
CA GLY A 95 -5.64 0.56 8.80
C GLY A 95 -4.62 0.91 7.71
N TYR A 96 -3.99 2.09 7.73
CA TYR A 96 -3.02 2.51 6.69
C TYR A 96 -1.70 1.74 6.75
N THR A 97 -1.21 1.37 7.94
CA THR A 97 0.10 0.72 8.11
C THR A 97 0.06 -0.81 7.95
N GLU A 98 -1.10 -1.43 8.09
CA GLU A 98 -1.22 -2.91 8.18
C GLU A 98 -1.40 -3.58 6.82
N ARG A 99 -1.61 -2.81 5.74
CA ARG A 99 -1.89 -3.33 4.40
C ARG A 99 -0.65 -3.71 3.60
N GLY A 100 0.53 -3.27 4.04
CA GLY A 100 1.77 -3.47 3.30
C GLY A 100 1.73 -2.84 1.90
N TRP A 101 2.41 -3.48 0.95
CA TRP A 101 2.36 -3.08 -0.45
C TRP A 101 1.13 -3.68 -1.14
N LEU A 102 0.42 -2.86 -1.91
CA LEU A 102 -0.79 -3.21 -2.65
C LEU A 102 -0.55 -3.08 -4.16
N ARG A 103 -1.15 -3.98 -4.94
CA ARG A 103 -1.19 -3.93 -6.39
C ARG A 103 -2.27 -2.93 -6.81
N CYS A 104 -1.85 -1.72 -7.12
CA CYS A 104 -2.72 -0.63 -7.56
C CYS A 104 -2.83 -0.60 -9.09
N PRO A 105 -4.04 -0.68 -9.67
CA PRO A 105 -4.25 -0.36 -11.07
C PRO A 105 -3.85 1.08 -11.36
N THR A 106 -3.09 1.32 -12.44
CA THR A 106 -2.70 2.69 -12.84
C THR A 106 -3.92 3.55 -13.17
N THR A 107 -5.02 2.94 -13.61
CA THR A 107 -6.32 3.60 -13.84
C THR A 107 -7.00 4.12 -12.56
N ALA A 108 -6.61 3.61 -11.38
CA ALA A 108 -7.08 4.13 -10.10
C ALA A 108 -6.32 5.38 -9.65
N ILE A 109 -5.18 5.70 -10.28
CA ILE A 109 -4.37 6.89 -9.97
C ILE A 109 -4.98 8.09 -10.67
N LEU A 110 -5.30 9.12 -9.88
CA LEU A 110 -5.89 10.36 -10.39
C LEU A 110 -4.83 11.37 -10.80
N GLY A 111 -3.64 11.27 -10.22
CA GLY A 111 -2.54 12.20 -10.40
C GLY A 111 -1.58 12.16 -9.20
N THR A 112 -0.66 13.12 -9.13
CA THR A 112 0.18 13.27 -7.93
C THR A 112 -0.67 13.71 -6.75
N TRP A 113 -0.34 13.23 -5.56
CA TRP A 113 -0.96 13.67 -4.33
C TRP A 113 -0.80 15.19 -4.16
N GLN A 114 -1.90 15.84 -3.77
CA GLN A 114 -1.96 17.26 -3.46
C GLN A 114 -2.70 17.43 -2.13
N PRO A 115 -2.33 18.41 -1.29
CA PRO A 115 -3.02 18.65 -0.01
C PRO A 115 -4.53 18.86 -0.15
N GLY A 116 -5.01 19.36 -1.29
CA GLY A 116 -6.44 19.52 -1.58
C GLY A 116 -7.25 18.21 -1.54
N TYR A 117 -6.63 17.04 -1.73
CA TYR A 117 -7.32 15.76 -1.61
C TYR A 117 -7.53 15.31 -0.16
N THR A 118 -6.91 15.96 0.82
CA THR A 118 -6.99 15.55 2.23
C THR A 118 -8.43 15.40 2.72
N MET A 119 -9.32 16.35 2.38
CA MET A 119 -10.73 16.32 2.77
C MET A 119 -11.54 15.17 2.14
N LEU A 120 -10.97 14.47 1.16
CA LEU A 120 -11.59 13.38 0.41
C LEU A 120 -11.08 11.99 0.82
N THR A 121 -10.30 11.90 1.90
CA THR A 121 -9.79 10.64 2.46
C THR A 121 -10.77 10.03 3.46
N HIS A 122 -10.67 8.72 3.71
CA HIS A 122 -11.38 8.07 4.82
C HIS A 122 -10.98 8.70 6.16
N ALA A 123 -9.69 9.00 6.33
CA ALA A 123 -9.16 9.65 7.54
C ALA A 123 -9.86 10.98 7.85
N ALA A 124 -10.08 11.85 6.85
CA ALA A 124 -10.79 13.12 7.04
C ALA A 124 -12.28 12.92 7.42
N ALA A 125 -12.89 11.81 7.01
CA ALA A 125 -14.23 11.42 7.43
C ALA A 125 -14.25 10.74 8.81
N GLY A 126 -13.11 10.52 9.46
CA GLY A 126 -12.99 9.75 10.70
C GLY A 126 -13.33 8.27 10.54
N LEU A 127 -13.17 7.72 9.33
CA LEU A 127 -13.48 6.34 9.00
C LEU A 127 -12.19 5.52 8.85
N PRO A 128 -12.18 4.24 9.29
CA PRO A 128 -11.09 3.33 8.94
C PRO A 128 -11.13 3.00 7.46
N LEU A 129 -9.98 2.59 6.91
CA LEU A 129 -9.92 1.99 5.58
C LEU A 129 -10.79 0.72 5.53
N PRO A 130 -11.56 0.50 4.44
CA PRO A 130 -12.44 -0.65 4.32
C PRO A 130 -11.63 -1.95 4.32
N HIS A 131 -12.21 -3.05 4.81
CA HIS A 131 -11.53 -4.35 4.82
C HIS A 131 -11.13 -4.77 3.40
N ASP A 132 -12.02 -4.57 2.43
CA ASP A 132 -11.72 -4.69 1.01
C ASP A 132 -11.47 -3.30 0.41
N ILE A 133 -10.23 -3.06 -0.04
CA ILE A 133 -9.78 -1.80 -0.65
C ILE A 133 -9.95 -1.86 -2.18
N GLY A 134 -10.29 -3.03 -2.75
CA GLY A 134 -10.28 -3.28 -4.18
C GLY A 134 -8.88 -3.38 -4.78
N MET A 135 -7.86 -3.62 -3.94
CA MET A 135 -6.46 -3.82 -4.34
C MET A 135 -5.90 -5.03 -3.62
N GLU A 136 -5.35 -5.96 -4.40
CA GLU A 136 -4.72 -7.16 -3.89
C GLU A 136 -3.38 -6.82 -3.20
N PRO A 137 -2.97 -7.57 -2.17
CA PRO A 137 -1.62 -7.47 -1.63
C PRO A 137 -0.56 -7.77 -2.70
N ALA A 138 0.56 -7.07 -2.65
CA ALA A 138 1.69 -7.32 -3.54
C ALA A 138 2.63 -8.36 -2.89
N HIS A 139 2.64 -9.57 -3.44
CA HIS A 139 3.47 -10.66 -2.95
C HIS A 139 4.88 -10.57 -3.53
N TYR A 140 5.75 -9.81 -2.88
CA TYR A 140 7.16 -9.63 -3.26
C TYR A 140 8.12 -10.56 -2.50
N GLY A 141 7.61 -11.57 -1.81
CA GLY A 141 8.42 -12.58 -1.15
C GLY A 141 7.98 -13.97 -1.57
N VAL A 142 8.84 -14.96 -1.31
CA VAL A 142 8.50 -16.38 -1.35
C VAL A 142 8.86 -16.99 -0.01
N HIS A 143 7.93 -17.71 0.60
CA HIS A 143 8.17 -18.47 1.82
C HIS A 143 8.10 -19.96 1.48
N VAL A 144 9.15 -20.69 1.83
CA VAL A 144 9.13 -22.16 1.86
C VAL A 144 8.77 -22.58 3.27
N GLU A 145 7.64 -23.24 3.44
CA GLU A 145 7.10 -23.64 4.73
C GLU A 145 7.00 -25.15 4.85
N ALA A 146 7.40 -25.68 6.00
CA ALA A 146 7.13 -27.06 6.40
C ALA A 146 5.93 -27.09 7.35
N ARG A 147 4.86 -27.78 6.96
CA ARG A 147 3.60 -27.87 7.71
C ARG A 147 3.25 -29.32 8.03
N ARG A 148 2.76 -29.58 9.25
CA ARG A 148 2.13 -30.85 9.64
C ARG A 148 0.64 -30.84 9.30
N SER A 149 0.01 -32.01 9.39
CA SER A 149 -1.44 -32.16 9.17
C SER A 149 -2.31 -31.40 10.19
N ASP A 150 -1.79 -31.09 11.38
CA ASP A 150 -2.42 -30.24 12.39
C ASP A 150 -2.20 -28.73 12.14
N ASN A 151 -1.62 -28.38 10.99
CA ASN A 151 -1.28 -27.03 10.54
C ASN A 151 -0.19 -26.33 11.37
N THR A 152 0.47 -27.03 12.30
CA THR A 152 1.71 -26.53 12.92
C THR A 152 2.86 -26.60 11.93
N GLY A 153 3.81 -25.67 12.01
CA GLY A 153 4.89 -25.61 11.03
C GLY A 153 5.87 -24.48 11.29
N TYR A 154 6.85 -24.38 10.40
CA TYR A 154 7.87 -23.34 10.42
C TYR A 154 8.31 -22.98 9.00
N THR A 155 8.86 -21.79 8.84
CA THR A 155 9.43 -21.31 7.59
C THR A 155 10.88 -21.81 7.48
N LEU A 156 11.20 -22.51 6.40
CA LEU A 156 12.55 -23.01 6.10
C LEU A 156 13.39 -21.96 5.39
N LEU A 157 12.78 -21.21 4.47
CA LEU A 157 13.47 -20.23 3.63
C LEU A 157 12.53 -19.08 3.33
N ARG A 158 13.07 -17.86 3.37
CA ARG A 158 12.40 -16.62 2.96
C ARG A 158 13.21 -15.98 1.85
N LEU A 159 12.64 -15.84 0.67
CA LEU A 159 13.26 -15.19 -0.47
C LEU A 159 12.60 -13.85 -0.75
N GLY A 160 13.41 -12.82 -0.98
CA GLY A 160 12.94 -11.50 -1.36
C GLY A 160 13.89 -10.38 -0.90
N PRO A 161 13.52 -9.12 -1.18
CA PRO A 161 12.33 -8.72 -1.93
C PRO A 161 12.50 -8.94 -3.45
N TYR A 162 11.46 -9.46 -4.08
CA TYR A 162 11.36 -9.49 -5.54
C TYR A 162 11.00 -8.08 -6.07
N PRO A 163 11.45 -7.74 -7.29
CA PRO A 163 11.04 -6.48 -7.92
C PRO A 163 9.64 -6.57 -8.53
N GLN A 164 9.10 -7.76 -8.82
CA GLN A 164 7.77 -7.96 -9.41
C GLN A 164 7.09 -9.21 -8.80
N THR A 165 5.78 -9.15 -8.56
CA THR A 165 5.03 -10.28 -7.98
C THR A 165 5.12 -11.56 -8.83
N TRP A 166 5.08 -11.44 -10.16
CA TRP A 166 5.18 -12.62 -11.02
C TRP A 166 6.53 -13.34 -10.91
N LEU A 167 7.61 -12.63 -10.55
CA LEU A 167 8.91 -13.27 -10.30
C LEU A 167 8.86 -14.10 -9.02
N ALA A 168 8.23 -13.58 -7.97
CA ALA A 168 7.99 -14.35 -6.75
C ALA A 168 7.14 -15.58 -7.04
N SER A 169 6.04 -15.44 -7.80
CA SER A 169 5.20 -16.58 -8.19
C SER A 169 5.96 -17.61 -9.01
N ARG A 170 6.74 -17.17 -10.03
CA ARG A 170 7.56 -18.06 -10.86
C ARG A 170 8.55 -18.85 -10.02
N ASP A 171 9.25 -18.19 -9.10
CA ASP A 171 10.26 -18.85 -8.28
C ASP A 171 9.60 -19.76 -7.22
N ALA A 172 8.42 -19.42 -6.71
CA ALA A 172 7.62 -20.33 -5.89
C ALA A 172 7.21 -21.60 -6.66
N ASP A 173 6.76 -21.48 -7.91
CA ASP A 173 6.42 -22.63 -8.77
C ASP A 173 7.64 -23.50 -9.07
N CYS A 174 8.79 -22.87 -9.32
CA CYS A 174 10.06 -23.57 -9.53
C CYS A 174 10.47 -24.36 -8.28
N LEU A 175 10.37 -23.76 -7.10
CA LEU A 175 10.66 -24.41 -5.82
C LEU A 175 9.68 -25.56 -5.53
N ASN A 176 8.38 -25.38 -5.82
CA ASN A 176 7.40 -26.46 -5.67
C ASN A 176 7.71 -27.64 -6.59
N THR A 177 8.12 -27.39 -7.83
CA THR A 177 8.53 -28.45 -8.76
C THR A 177 9.72 -29.25 -8.22
N GLU A 178 10.72 -28.56 -7.65
CA GLU A 178 11.87 -29.23 -7.01
C GLU A 178 11.47 -30.00 -5.74
N LEU A 179 10.55 -29.46 -4.94
CA LEU A 179 10.04 -30.10 -3.74
C LEU A 179 9.23 -31.36 -4.06
N GLU A 180 8.41 -31.34 -5.11
CA GLU A 180 7.68 -32.52 -5.59
C GLU A 180 8.64 -33.65 -5.97
N GLY A 181 9.76 -33.32 -6.64
CA GLY A 181 10.83 -34.28 -6.96
C GLY A 181 11.52 -34.87 -5.72
N ARG A 182 11.35 -34.27 -4.54
CA ARG A 182 12.03 -34.63 -3.29
C ARG A 182 11.07 -34.95 -2.14
N ALA A 183 9.76 -34.97 -2.38
CA ALA A 183 8.72 -34.97 -1.34
C ALA A 183 8.83 -36.12 -0.32
N ALA A 184 9.43 -37.25 -0.70
CA ALA A 184 9.63 -38.40 0.20
C ALA A 184 10.83 -38.27 1.17
N LEU A 185 11.74 -37.31 0.96
CA LEU A 185 13.06 -37.28 1.60
C LEU A 185 13.31 -36.06 2.49
N VAL A 186 12.57 -34.97 2.29
CA VAL A 186 12.97 -33.67 2.84
C VAL A 186 12.72 -33.56 4.36
N LEU A 187 11.50 -33.85 4.83
CA LEU A 187 11.14 -33.75 6.25
C LEU A 187 10.01 -34.74 6.59
N PRO A 188 10.30 -35.91 7.20
CA PRO A 188 9.26 -36.88 7.53
C PRO A 188 8.16 -36.29 8.41
N GLY A 189 6.90 -36.50 8.00
CA GLY A 189 5.73 -35.98 8.72
C GLY A 189 5.38 -34.51 8.43
N PHE A 190 6.11 -33.85 7.53
CA PHE A 190 5.80 -32.51 7.05
C PHE A 190 5.48 -32.52 5.55
N THR A 191 4.55 -31.68 5.15
CA THR A 191 4.36 -31.24 3.78
C THR A 191 5.12 -29.92 3.62
N VAL A 192 6.06 -29.89 2.68
CA VAL A 192 6.86 -28.70 2.39
C VAL A 192 6.35 -28.06 1.11
N THR A 193 6.01 -26.77 1.16
CA THR A 193 5.54 -26.02 0.00
C THR A 193 6.17 -24.64 -0.06
N ALA A 194 6.41 -24.15 -1.27
CA ALA A 194 6.73 -22.76 -1.53
C ALA A 194 5.46 -22.00 -1.90
N LYS A 195 5.31 -20.79 -1.38
CA LYS A 195 4.22 -19.89 -1.74
C LYS A 195 4.71 -18.46 -1.83
N ASP A 196 4.09 -17.69 -2.71
CA ASP A 196 4.24 -16.25 -2.71
C ASP A 196 3.69 -15.66 -1.39
N ALA A 197 4.36 -14.62 -0.92
CA ALA A 197 4.09 -14.01 0.37
C ALA A 197 4.22 -12.49 0.29
N VAL A 198 3.44 -11.78 1.11
CA VAL A 198 3.61 -10.35 1.31
C VAL A 198 5.00 -10.09 1.87
N PHE A 199 5.69 -9.11 1.29
CA PHE A 199 6.97 -8.65 1.78
C PHE A 199 6.78 -7.44 2.69
N HIS A 200 7.15 -7.59 3.97
CA HIS A 200 7.15 -6.48 4.92
C HIS A 200 8.58 -5.94 5.06
N VAL A 201 8.76 -4.63 4.81
CA VAL A 201 10.07 -3.98 4.88
C VAL A 201 10.68 -4.09 6.29
N SER A 202 9.86 -4.16 7.34
CA SER A 202 10.30 -4.39 8.72
C SER A 202 11.03 -5.72 8.91
N ASP A 203 10.78 -6.69 8.03
CA ASP A 203 11.28 -8.05 8.15
C ASP A 203 12.45 -8.29 7.18
N TYR A 204 12.97 -7.24 6.53
CA TYR A 204 13.97 -7.33 5.46
C TYR A 204 15.15 -8.24 5.84
N ASP A 205 15.69 -8.11 7.05
CA ASP A 205 16.85 -8.89 7.53
C ASP A 205 16.58 -10.39 7.64
N ASN A 206 15.31 -10.82 7.63
CA ASN A 206 14.90 -12.23 7.63
C ASN A 206 14.78 -12.82 6.23
N TYR A 207 14.98 -12.03 5.17
CA TYR A 207 14.87 -12.48 3.78
C TYR A 207 16.26 -12.62 3.15
N THR A 208 16.42 -13.69 2.38
CA THR A 208 17.57 -13.87 1.49
C THR A 208 17.25 -13.23 0.14
N ASP A 209 18.14 -12.37 -0.34
CA ASP A 209 18.01 -11.75 -1.66
C ASP A 209 18.19 -12.83 -2.76
N PRO A 210 17.16 -13.10 -3.59
CA PRO A 210 17.26 -14.09 -4.65
C PRO A 210 18.02 -13.57 -5.88
N HIS A 211 18.34 -12.28 -5.95
CA HIS A 211 18.89 -11.67 -7.16
C HIS A 211 20.25 -12.28 -7.55
N GLY A 212 20.33 -12.83 -8.77
CA GLY A 212 21.56 -13.40 -9.31
C GLY A 212 21.96 -14.75 -8.68
N THR A 213 21.09 -15.33 -7.85
CA THR A 213 21.33 -16.61 -7.19
C THR A 213 20.33 -17.65 -7.68
N ASP A 214 20.76 -18.90 -7.79
CA ASP A 214 19.87 -20.03 -8.08
C ASP A 214 19.02 -20.34 -6.84
N VAL A 215 17.70 -20.11 -6.93
CA VAL A 215 16.75 -20.34 -5.84
C VAL A 215 16.69 -21.81 -5.42
N THR A 216 16.97 -22.74 -6.32
CA THR A 216 17.00 -24.19 -6.01
C THR A 216 18.24 -24.55 -5.17
N ALA A 217 19.35 -23.85 -5.38
CA ALA A 217 20.55 -23.99 -4.56
C ALA A 217 20.33 -23.42 -3.14
N LEU A 218 19.63 -22.28 -3.03
CA LEU A 218 19.22 -21.72 -1.73
C LEU A 218 18.32 -22.68 -0.96
N LEU A 219 17.36 -23.32 -1.64
CA LEU A 219 16.53 -24.36 -1.05
C LEU A 219 17.37 -25.55 -0.57
N ALA A 220 18.28 -26.06 -1.40
CA ALA A 220 19.13 -27.19 -1.02
C ALA A 220 19.99 -26.89 0.22
N HIS A 221 20.52 -25.66 0.33
CA HIS A 221 21.26 -25.22 1.51
C HIS A 221 20.37 -25.19 2.76
N ALA A 222 19.20 -24.55 2.68
CA ALA A 222 18.27 -24.49 3.80
C ALA A 222 17.82 -25.87 4.30
N LEU A 223 17.59 -26.83 3.38
CA LEU A 223 17.23 -28.20 3.75
C LEU A 223 18.38 -28.96 4.43
N ALA A 224 19.63 -28.69 4.02
CA ALA A 224 20.80 -29.30 4.63
C ALA A 224 21.00 -28.83 6.08
N GLU A 225 20.74 -27.55 6.39
CA GLU A 225 20.84 -27.03 7.76
C GLU A 225 19.85 -27.67 8.73
N VAL A 226 18.64 -27.99 8.26
CA VAL A 226 17.59 -28.61 9.10
C VAL A 226 17.81 -30.11 9.27
N SER A 227 18.58 -30.74 8.37
CA SER A 227 18.88 -32.18 8.40
C SER A 227 20.17 -32.53 9.18
N ALA A 228 20.94 -31.53 9.62
CA ALA A 228 22.21 -31.67 10.35
C ALA A 228 22.00 -31.75 11.86
#